data_AF-A0A3D4UJ48-F1
#
_entry.id   AF-A0A3D4UJ48-F1
#
_cell.length_a   1.000
_cell.length_b   1.000
_cell.length_c   1.000
_cell.angle_alpha   90.00
_cell.angle_beta   90.00
_cell.angle_gamma   90.00
#
_symmetry.space_group_name_H-M   'P 1'
#
loop_
_entity.id
_entity.type
_entity.pdbx_description
1 polymer ?
#
loop_
_entity_poly.entity_id
_entity_poly.type
_entity_poly.pdbx_seq_one_letter_code
_entity_poly.pdbx_strand_id
1 'polypeptide(L)'
;MEDPDAALFIGEIADTGSPAIRHGANVGYLAMLMGLRLDFYLLRERSRLTPRLAKDVTSLGVAAMLHDIGMTRLKASVLKRWADEHDHTDPAWREHVDLGYEMVRGHVEPSAAAAVLHHHQRYDGSGFPVRKRNGKVAGLDGSSIHIFARILIVADLYDR
;
A
#
# COMPACT_ATOMS: atom_id res chain seq x y z
N MET A 1 -1.13 -3.41 -27.19
CA MET A 1 0.10 -3.34 -26.38
C MET A 1 0.80 -2.08 -26.85
N GLU A 2 1.33 -1.28 -25.92
CA GLU A 2 1.73 0.13 -26.09
C GLU A 2 0.59 1.11 -25.79
N ASP A 3 0.21 1.16 -24.52
CA ASP A 3 -0.31 2.40 -23.94
C ASP A 3 0.92 3.28 -23.64
N PRO A 4 1.16 4.35 -24.41
CA PRO A 4 2.37 5.18 -24.27
C PRO A 4 2.49 5.82 -22.89
N ASP A 5 1.40 5.96 -22.15
CA ASP A 5 1.41 6.61 -20.85
C ASP A 5 1.65 5.62 -19.69
N ALA A 6 1.27 4.35 -19.85
CA ALA A 6 1.75 3.28 -18.96
C ALA A 6 3.27 3.10 -19.10
N ALA A 7 3.80 3.25 -20.32
CA ALA A 7 5.23 3.28 -20.57
C ALA A 7 5.90 4.54 -19.97
N LEU A 8 5.20 5.68 -19.92
CA LEU A 8 5.69 6.90 -19.28
C LEU A 8 5.85 6.73 -17.77
N PHE A 9 4.85 6.16 -17.09
CA PHE A 9 4.93 5.87 -15.65
C PHE A 9 5.99 4.82 -15.32
N ILE A 10 6.12 3.77 -16.14
CA ILE A 10 7.22 2.80 -16.00
C ILE A 10 8.57 3.47 -16.29
N GLY A 11 8.62 4.39 -17.25
CA GLY A 11 9.79 5.20 -17.54
C GLY A 11 10.20 6.08 -16.36
N GLU A 12 9.23 6.71 -15.69
CA GLU A 12 9.44 7.41 -14.42
C GLU A 12 9.97 6.45 -13.35
N ILE A 13 9.37 5.26 -13.16
CA ILE A 13 9.89 4.25 -12.21
C ILE A 13 11.29 3.73 -12.59
N ALA A 14 11.66 3.75 -13.86
CA ALA A 14 12.98 3.34 -14.32
C ALA A 14 14.04 4.45 -14.21
N ASP A 15 13.61 5.72 -14.13
CA ASP A 15 14.50 6.87 -14.07
C ASP A 15 14.97 7.18 -12.65
N THR A 16 16.28 7.16 -12.44
CA THR A 16 16.94 7.52 -11.18
C THR A 16 16.74 9.00 -10.87
N GLY A 17 15.62 9.33 -10.23
CA GLY A 17 15.22 10.71 -9.91
C GLY A 17 13.71 10.92 -9.83
N SER A 18 12.92 9.95 -10.29
CA SER A 18 11.46 10.04 -10.30
C SER A 18 10.85 10.26 -8.91
N PRO A 19 9.83 11.13 -8.80
CA PRO A 19 9.01 11.27 -7.61
C PRO A 19 8.42 9.94 -7.12
N ALA A 20 8.04 9.03 -8.02
CA ALA A 20 7.43 7.75 -7.64
C ALA A 20 8.43 6.80 -6.97
N ILE A 21 9.66 6.69 -7.50
CA ILE A 21 10.71 5.88 -6.86
C ILE A 21 11.09 6.49 -5.51
N ARG A 22 11.24 7.81 -5.48
CA ARG A 22 11.57 8.54 -4.25
C ARG A 22 10.50 8.33 -3.19
N HIS A 23 9.22 8.42 -3.58
CA HIS A 23 8.07 8.17 -2.73
C HIS A 23 8.12 6.76 -2.15
N GLY A 24 8.18 5.74 -3.03
CA GLY A 24 8.32 4.35 -2.61
C GLY A 24 9.48 4.15 -1.63
N ALA A 25 10.67 4.64 -1.98
CA ALA A 25 11.88 4.52 -1.16
C ALA A 25 11.73 5.16 0.22
N ASN A 26 11.21 6.39 0.29
CA ASN A 26 11.00 7.11 1.55
C ASN A 26 9.95 6.41 2.43
N VAL A 27 8.82 6.03 1.85
CA VAL A 27 7.78 5.27 2.55
C VAL A 27 8.34 3.94 3.06
N GLY A 28 9.13 3.24 2.26
CA GLY A 28 9.84 2.02 2.66
C GLY A 28 10.78 2.25 3.86
N TYR A 29 11.60 3.28 3.80
CA TYR A 29 12.50 3.65 4.90
C TYR A 29 11.75 3.98 6.18
N LEU A 30 10.73 4.86 6.11
CA LEU A 30 9.92 5.26 7.25
C LEU A 30 9.15 4.07 7.85
N ALA A 31 8.50 3.26 7.01
CA ALA A 31 7.74 2.10 7.44
C ALA A 31 8.62 1.08 8.17
N MET A 32 9.81 0.78 7.63
CA MET A 32 10.75 -0.14 8.29
C MET A 32 11.25 0.42 9.62
N LEU A 33 11.63 1.70 9.68
CA LEU A 33 12.04 2.33 10.94
C LEU A 33 10.95 2.29 12.00
N MET A 34 9.72 2.63 11.62
CA MET A 34 8.56 2.54 12.51
C MET A 34 8.35 1.10 12.98
N GLY A 35 8.35 0.13 12.06
CA GLY A 35 8.19 -1.28 12.37
C GLY A 35 9.23 -1.79 13.37
N LEU A 36 10.51 -1.47 13.16
CA LEU A 36 11.61 -1.86 14.05
C LEU A 36 11.56 -1.19 15.44
N ARG A 37 10.84 -0.08 15.58
CA ARG A 37 10.65 0.62 16.87
C ARG A 37 9.36 0.24 17.57
N LEU A 38 8.43 -0.40 16.87
CA LEU A 38 7.10 -0.76 17.37
C LEU A 38 7.02 -2.23 17.81
N ASP A 39 8.10 -2.80 18.34
CA ASP A 39 8.21 -4.20 18.78
C ASP A 39 7.02 -4.67 19.65
N PHE A 40 6.65 -3.90 20.68
CA PHE A 40 5.52 -4.25 21.55
C PHE A 40 4.19 -4.27 20.81
N TYR A 41 4.00 -3.33 19.87
CA TYR A 41 2.78 -3.26 19.08
C TYR A 41 2.70 -4.43 18.09
N LEU A 42 3.83 -4.76 17.43
CA LEU A 42 3.94 -5.93 16.57
C LEU A 42 3.66 -7.24 17.33
N LEU A 43 4.23 -7.41 18.53
CA LEU A 43 3.98 -8.56 19.39
C LEU A 43 2.50 -8.66 19.79
N ARG A 44 1.86 -7.54 20.13
CA ARG A 44 0.45 -7.50 20.52
C ARG A 44 -0.48 -7.86 19.36
N GLU A 45 -0.31 -7.22 18.21
CA GLU A 45 -1.21 -7.41 17.07
C GLU A 45 -0.95 -8.72 16.31
N ARG A 46 0.25 -9.29 16.44
CA ARG A 46 0.63 -10.58 15.81
C ARG A 46 0.85 -11.67 16.87
N SER A 47 0.05 -11.65 17.94
CA SER A 47 0.18 -12.54 19.12
C SER A 47 0.04 -14.03 18.84
N ARG A 48 -0.47 -14.42 17.67
CA ARG A 48 -0.53 -15.82 17.21
C ARG A 48 0.78 -16.35 16.64
N LEU A 49 1.79 -15.48 16.46
CA LEU A 49 3.11 -15.84 15.93
C LEU A 49 4.14 -15.94 17.06
N THR A 50 5.26 -16.60 16.79
CA THR A 50 6.42 -16.56 17.70
C THR A 50 6.97 -15.13 17.79
N PRO A 51 7.60 -14.72 18.91
CA PRO A 51 8.13 -13.36 19.05
C PRO A 51 9.10 -12.95 17.93
N ARG A 52 9.87 -13.90 17.39
CA ARG A 52 10.76 -13.65 16.25
C ARG A 52 9.98 -13.30 14.99
N LEU A 53 8.97 -14.11 14.62
CA LEU A 53 8.15 -13.88 13.42
C LEU A 53 7.23 -12.67 13.56
N ALA A 54 6.69 -12.42 14.76
CA ALA A 54 5.85 -11.27 15.04
C ALA A 54 6.59 -9.94 14.82
N LYS A 55 7.90 -9.90 15.12
CA LYS A 55 8.75 -8.72 14.95
C LYS A 55 9.43 -8.64 13.58
N ASP A 56 9.28 -9.67 12.76
CA ASP A 56 9.83 -9.67 11.40
C ASP A 56 9.05 -8.64 10.56
N VAL A 57 9.76 -7.61 10.07
CA VAL A 57 9.23 -6.51 9.25
C VAL A 57 9.57 -6.66 7.77
N THR A 58 10.08 -7.82 7.33
CA THR A 58 10.43 -8.05 5.93
C THR A 58 9.22 -7.83 5.01
N SER A 59 8.06 -8.39 5.36
CA SER A 59 6.83 -8.19 4.60
C SER A 59 6.32 -6.74 4.63
N LEU A 60 6.63 -5.97 5.67
CA LEU A 60 6.33 -4.54 5.72
C LEU A 60 7.19 -3.79 4.70
N GLY A 61 8.49 -4.07 4.65
CA GLY A 61 9.40 -3.49 3.65
C GLY A 61 8.98 -3.83 2.22
N VAL A 62 8.66 -5.11 1.96
CA VAL A 62 8.14 -5.56 0.65
C VAL A 62 6.86 -4.83 0.28
N ALA A 63 5.89 -4.75 1.21
CA ALA A 63 4.65 -4.03 0.96
C ALA A 63 4.89 -2.55 0.68
N ALA A 64 5.77 -1.89 1.43
CA ALA A 64 6.07 -0.49 1.26
C ALA A 64 6.70 -0.18 -0.12
N MET A 65 7.53 -1.07 -0.65
CA MET A 65 8.08 -0.91 -2.00
C MET A 65 7.05 -1.12 -3.11
N LEU A 66 6.01 -1.91 -2.85
CA LEU A 66 5.06 -2.35 -3.86
C LEU A 66 3.66 -1.74 -3.69
N HIS A 67 3.45 -0.84 -2.73
CA HIS A 67 2.11 -0.40 -2.35
C HIS A 67 1.35 0.25 -3.52
N ASP A 68 2.06 1.07 -4.31
CA ASP A 68 1.53 1.76 -5.49
C ASP A 68 1.80 1.02 -6.81
N ILE A 69 2.25 -0.24 -6.79
CA ILE A 69 2.60 -0.96 -8.04
C ILE A 69 1.40 -1.07 -9.00
N GLY A 70 0.18 -1.08 -8.48
CA GLY A 70 -1.04 -1.11 -9.29
C GLY A 70 -1.26 0.13 -10.15
N MET A 71 -0.58 1.26 -9.86
CA MET A 71 -0.62 2.44 -10.71
C MET A 71 -0.12 2.14 -12.13
N THR A 72 0.79 1.17 -12.29
CA THR A 72 1.28 0.69 -13.60
C THR A 72 0.19 0.07 -14.49
N ARG A 73 -0.97 -0.24 -13.92
CA ARG A 73 -2.12 -0.85 -14.62
C ARG A 73 -3.26 0.14 -14.86
N LEU A 74 -3.17 1.35 -14.32
CA LEU A 74 -4.15 2.40 -14.57
C LEU A 74 -4.00 2.95 -15.98
N LYS A 75 -5.10 3.49 -16.52
CA LYS A 75 -5.06 4.22 -17.79
C LYS A 75 -4.24 5.49 -17.63
N ALA A 76 -3.47 5.81 -18.67
CA ALA A 76 -2.94 7.12 -19.00
C ALA A 76 -3.65 8.33 -18.36
N SER A 77 -4.92 8.49 -18.73
CA SER A 77 -5.73 9.64 -18.38
C SER A 77 -6.06 9.69 -16.89
N VAL A 78 -6.06 8.54 -16.20
CA VAL A 78 -6.23 8.46 -14.74
C VAL A 78 -4.95 8.89 -14.05
N LEU A 79 -3.79 8.41 -14.51
CA LEU A 79 -2.49 8.81 -13.99
C LEU A 79 -2.25 10.32 -14.14
N LYS A 80 -2.59 10.87 -15.32
CA LYS A 80 -2.50 12.30 -15.57
C LYS A 80 -3.39 13.12 -14.63
N ARG A 81 -4.68 12.78 -14.50
CA ARG A 81 -5.57 13.44 -13.55
C ARG A 81 -5.05 13.36 -12.13
N TRP A 82 -4.55 12.19 -11.72
CA TRP A 82 -3.95 11.99 -10.40
C TRP A 82 -2.77 12.94 -10.18
N ALA A 83 -1.86 13.06 -11.14
CA ALA A 83 -0.71 13.96 -11.06
C ALA A 83 -1.12 15.44 -11.01
N ASP A 84 -2.20 15.83 -11.71
CA ASP A 84 -2.68 17.22 -11.77
C ASP A 84 -3.51 17.60 -10.52
N GLU A 85 -4.38 16.69 -10.06
CA GLU A 85 -5.46 17.01 -9.10
C GLU A 85 -5.23 16.39 -7.71
N HIS A 86 -4.44 15.31 -7.61
CA HIS A 86 -4.24 14.53 -6.38
C HIS A 86 -5.58 14.10 -5.71
N ASP A 87 -6.61 13.85 -6.52
CA ASP A 87 -7.95 13.51 -6.03
C ASP A 87 -8.03 12.07 -5.53
N HIS A 88 -7.87 11.91 -4.21
CA HIS A 88 -8.03 10.62 -3.52
C HIS A 88 -9.45 10.04 -3.59
N THR A 89 -10.44 10.79 -4.09
CA THR A 89 -11.82 10.34 -4.26
C THR A 89 -12.11 9.72 -5.61
N ASP A 90 -11.21 9.87 -6.59
CA ASP A 90 -11.35 9.32 -7.94
C ASP A 90 -11.43 7.77 -7.90
N PRO A 91 -12.57 7.16 -8.24
CA PRO A 91 -12.74 5.71 -8.18
C PRO A 91 -11.82 4.97 -9.16
N ALA A 92 -11.44 5.58 -10.28
CA ALA A 92 -10.53 4.98 -11.25
C ALA A 92 -9.10 4.96 -10.70
N TRP A 93 -8.67 6.01 -10.01
CA TRP A 93 -7.36 6.00 -9.34
C TRP A 93 -7.34 4.99 -8.19
N ARG A 94 -8.41 4.92 -7.38
CA ARG A 94 -8.54 3.95 -6.28
C ARG A 94 -8.40 2.49 -6.70
N GLU A 95 -8.64 2.16 -7.96
CA GLU A 95 -8.47 0.80 -8.52
C GLU A 95 -7.03 0.28 -8.38
N HIS A 96 -6.03 1.16 -8.22
CA HIS A 96 -4.62 0.73 -8.09
C HIS A 96 -4.38 -0.20 -6.89
N VAL A 97 -5.15 -0.09 -5.80
CA VAL A 97 -4.96 -0.97 -4.64
C VAL A 97 -5.38 -2.41 -4.95
N ASP A 98 -6.47 -2.58 -5.71
CA ASP A 98 -6.96 -3.88 -6.13
C ASP A 98 -6.05 -4.46 -7.22
N LEU A 99 -5.66 -3.65 -8.21
CA LEU A 99 -4.71 -4.06 -9.26
C LEU A 99 -3.35 -4.45 -8.66
N GLY A 100 -2.84 -3.67 -7.71
CA GLY A 100 -1.58 -3.94 -7.02
C GLY A 100 -1.64 -5.24 -6.23
N TYR A 101 -2.73 -5.47 -5.48
CA TYR A 101 -2.96 -6.74 -4.79
C TYR A 101 -2.99 -7.93 -5.74
N GLU A 102 -3.71 -7.81 -6.87
CA GLU A 102 -3.79 -8.87 -7.88
C GLU A 102 -2.43 -9.18 -8.50
N MET A 103 -1.56 -8.18 -8.66
CA MET A 103 -0.19 -8.38 -9.16
C MET A 103 0.70 -9.13 -8.16
N VAL A 104 0.58 -8.85 -6.87
CA VAL A 104 1.51 -9.40 -5.86
C VAL A 104 1.01 -10.67 -5.17
N ARG A 105 -0.31 -10.91 -5.13
CA ARG A 105 -0.88 -12.09 -4.46
C ARG A 105 -0.32 -13.38 -5.08
N GLY A 106 0.11 -14.31 -4.22
CA GLY A 106 0.76 -15.56 -4.65
C GLY A 106 2.26 -15.44 -4.97
N HIS A 107 2.80 -14.22 -5.08
CA HIS A 107 4.23 -13.96 -5.32
C HIS A 107 4.95 -13.41 -4.07
N VAL A 108 4.20 -12.82 -3.14
CA VAL A 108 4.71 -12.32 -1.85
C VAL A 108 3.94 -12.92 -0.68
N GLU A 109 4.49 -12.78 0.52
CA GLU A 109 3.82 -13.19 1.76
C GLU A 109 2.42 -12.57 1.90
N PRO A 110 1.41 -13.31 2.38
CA PRO A 110 0.04 -12.80 2.51
C PRO A 110 -0.06 -11.50 3.31
N SER A 111 0.79 -11.31 4.33
CA SER A 111 0.87 -10.07 5.10
C SER A 111 1.34 -8.86 4.26
N ALA A 112 2.23 -9.08 3.30
CA ALA A 112 2.67 -8.02 2.38
C ALA A 112 1.56 -7.69 1.38
N ALA A 113 0.96 -8.71 0.74
CA ALA A 113 -0.14 -8.51 -0.18
C ALA A 113 -1.34 -7.80 0.49
N ALA A 114 -1.70 -8.18 1.73
CA ALA A 114 -2.75 -7.50 2.48
C ALA A 114 -2.41 -6.04 2.79
N ALA A 115 -1.13 -5.71 3.01
CA ALA A 115 -0.70 -4.33 3.22
C ALA A 115 -0.77 -3.51 1.92
N VAL A 116 -0.36 -4.08 0.78
CA VAL A 116 -0.55 -3.46 -0.55
C VAL A 116 -2.04 -3.19 -0.81
N LEU A 117 -2.94 -4.11 -0.50
CA LEU A 117 -4.38 -3.91 -0.73
C LEU A 117 -5.01 -2.82 0.17
N HIS A 118 -4.44 -2.58 1.35
CA HIS A 118 -5.09 -1.82 2.42
C HIS A 118 -4.32 -0.57 2.85
N HIS A 119 -3.31 -0.14 2.09
CA HIS A 119 -2.49 1.03 2.43
C HIS A 119 -3.25 2.36 2.35
N HIS A 120 -4.48 2.37 1.83
CA HIS A 120 -5.41 3.51 1.90
C HIS A 120 -6.63 3.28 2.81
N GLN A 121 -6.59 2.26 3.68
CA GLN A 121 -7.58 2.17 4.74
C GLN A 121 -7.39 3.30 5.76
N ARG A 122 -8.46 3.61 6.49
CA ARG A 122 -8.44 4.57 7.59
C ARG A 122 -8.90 3.88 8.86
N TYR A 123 -8.32 4.25 9.99
CA TYR A 123 -8.59 3.57 11.27
C TYR A 123 -10.08 3.61 11.67
N ASP A 124 -10.81 4.64 11.24
CA ASP A 124 -12.26 4.81 11.44
C ASP A 124 -13.14 4.04 10.42
N GLY A 125 -12.54 3.32 9.47
CA GLY A 125 -13.24 2.58 8.43
C GLY A 125 -13.66 3.39 7.19
N SER A 126 -13.32 4.68 7.11
CA SER A 126 -13.66 5.56 5.98
C SER A 126 -12.75 5.41 4.75
N GLY A 127 -11.75 4.54 4.82
CA GLY A 127 -10.80 4.27 3.73
C GLY A 127 -11.33 3.30 2.67
N PHE A 128 -10.43 2.86 1.79
CA PHE A 128 -10.75 1.96 0.67
C PHE A 128 -9.68 0.85 0.51
N PRO A 129 -9.99 -0.26 -0.18
CA PRO A 129 -11.28 -0.61 -0.79
C PRO A 129 -12.33 -1.03 0.24
N VAL A 130 -13.60 -0.80 -0.09
CA VAL A 130 -14.73 -1.33 0.68
C VAL A 130 -15.10 -2.71 0.13
N ARG A 131 -15.29 -3.69 1.02
CA ARG A 131 -15.62 -5.07 0.62
C ARG A 131 -16.85 -5.56 1.37
N LYS A 132 -17.60 -6.46 0.76
CA LYS A 132 -18.76 -7.07 1.42
C LYS A 132 -18.29 -8.03 2.50
N ARG A 133 -18.62 -7.74 3.76
CA ARG A 133 -18.36 -8.58 4.94
C ARG A 133 -19.63 -8.66 5.78
N ASN A 134 -20.04 -9.89 6.13
CA ASN A 134 -21.23 -10.14 6.95
C ASN A 134 -22.49 -9.41 6.44
N GLY A 135 -22.67 -9.36 5.11
CA GLY A 135 -23.81 -8.68 4.47
C GLY A 135 -23.67 -7.16 4.29
N LYS A 136 -22.67 -6.50 4.90
CA LYS A 136 -22.44 -5.05 4.80
C LYS A 136 -21.24 -4.74 3.90
N VAL A 137 -21.33 -3.69 3.09
CA VAL A 137 -20.18 -3.15 2.33
C VAL A 137 -19.53 -2.06 3.18
N ALA A 138 -18.31 -2.31 3.67
CA ALA A 138 -17.57 -1.38 4.50
C ALA A 138 -16.05 -1.54 4.30
N GLY A 139 -15.29 -0.49 4.61
CA GLY A 139 -13.84 -0.57 4.76
C GLY A 139 -13.46 -1.38 6.00
N LEU A 140 -12.17 -1.72 6.10
CA LEU A 140 -11.64 -2.26 7.35
C LEU A 140 -11.44 -1.11 8.34
N ASP A 141 -11.74 -1.36 9.61
CA ASP A 141 -11.55 -0.43 10.71
C ASP A 141 -10.60 -0.99 11.77
N GLY A 142 -10.03 -0.11 12.59
CA GLY A 142 -9.27 -0.46 13.78
C GLY A 142 -8.22 -1.57 13.58
N SER A 143 -8.28 -2.60 14.42
CA SER A 143 -7.43 -3.80 14.34
C SER A 143 -7.88 -4.84 13.32
N SER A 144 -8.96 -4.59 12.58
CA SER A 144 -9.31 -5.40 11.40
C SER A 144 -8.36 -5.10 10.23
N ILE A 145 -7.74 -3.92 10.21
CA ILE A 145 -6.69 -3.53 9.26
C ILE A 145 -5.38 -4.22 9.69
N HIS A 146 -4.74 -4.94 8.77
CA HIS A 146 -3.47 -5.60 9.07
C HIS A 146 -2.44 -4.59 9.58
N ILE A 147 -1.68 -4.95 10.63
CA ILE A 147 -0.74 -4.04 11.29
C ILE A 147 0.25 -3.39 10.31
N PHE A 148 0.75 -4.13 9.33
CA PHE A 148 1.62 -3.56 8.31
C PHE A 148 0.95 -2.51 7.44
N ALA A 149 -0.33 -2.68 7.09
CA ALA A 149 -1.07 -1.65 6.38
C ALA A 149 -1.20 -0.39 7.25
N ARG A 150 -1.48 -0.53 8.56
CA ARG A 150 -1.56 0.61 9.49
C ARG A 150 -0.24 1.36 9.63
N ILE A 151 0.89 0.66 9.70
CA ILE A 151 2.21 1.32 9.73
C ILE A 151 2.47 2.01 8.39
N LEU A 152 2.15 1.35 7.28
CA LEU A 152 2.34 1.88 5.94
C LEU A 152 1.49 3.15 5.68
N ILE A 153 0.24 3.19 6.13
CA ILE A 153 -0.64 4.38 6.08
C ILE A 153 0.03 5.57 6.78
N VAL A 154 0.63 5.35 7.95
CA VAL A 154 1.30 6.41 8.70
C VAL A 154 2.58 6.85 7.98
N ALA A 155 3.38 5.90 7.49
CA ALA A 155 4.61 6.20 6.75
C ALA A 155 4.33 7.00 5.46
N ASP A 156 3.32 6.59 4.70
CA ASP A 156 2.84 7.28 3.49
C ASP A 156 2.38 8.72 3.80
N LEU A 157 1.65 8.91 4.90
CA LEU A 157 1.24 10.25 5.34
C LEU A 157 2.42 11.17 5.71
N TYR A 158 3.53 10.63 6.21
CA TYR A 158 4.72 11.42 6.56
C TYR A 158 5.59 11.81 5.37
N ASP A 159 5.53 11.08 4.26
CA ASP A 159 6.28 11.40 3.05
C ASP A 159 5.60 12.48 2.18
N ARG A 160 4.30 12.66 2.35
CA ARG A 160 3.45 13.58 1.57
C ARG A 160 3.46 15.01 2.08
#